data_AF-A0A4Y9M3C9-F1
#
_entry.id   AF-A0A4Y9M3C9-F1
#
_cell.length_a   1.000
_cell.length_b   1.000
_cell.length_c   1.000
_cell.angle_alpha   90.00
_cell.angle_beta   90.00
_cell.angle_gamma   90.00
#
_symmetry.space_group_name_H-M   'P 1'
#
loop_
_entity.id
_entity.type
_entity.pdbx_description
1 polymer ?
#
loop_
_entity_poly.entity_id
_entity_poly.type
_entity_poly.pdbx_seq_one_letter_code
_entity_poly.pdbx_strand_id
1 'polypeptide(L)' 'MTGGRPSREECFAAAGAALAAAIERRDALSPRQAAQAAWRPGGPSVDEIERRITARRLSEGWQ' A
#
# COMPACT_ATOMS: atom_id res chain seq x y z
N MET A 1 30.79 2.58 -13.62
CA MET A 1 29.52 1.82 -13.52
C MET A 1 28.69 2.16 -14.74
N THR A 2 28.63 1.26 -15.71
CA THR A 2 27.86 1.45 -16.96
C THR A 2 26.36 1.47 -16.63
N GLY A 3 25.82 2.68 -16.50
CA GLY A 3 24.39 2.95 -16.27
C GLY A 3 23.58 2.67 -17.53
N GLY A 4 23.34 1.40 -17.83
CA GLY A 4 22.34 0.97 -18.81
C GLY A 4 20.93 1.13 -18.23
N ARG A 5 19.96 1.56 -19.05
CA ARG A 5 18.55 1.56 -18.63
C ARG A 5 18.11 0.11 -18.37
N PRO A 6 17.30 -0.14 -17.31
CA PRO A 6 16.78 -1.47 -17.05
C PRO A 6 15.97 -1.97 -18.25
N SER A 7 16.08 -3.27 -18.52
CA SER A 7 15.23 -3.97 -19.46
C SER A 7 13.78 -3.94 -19.03
N ARG A 8 12.89 -4.30 -19.96
CA ARG A 8 11.45 -4.39 -19.69
C ARG A 8 11.14 -5.41 -18.59
N GLU A 9 11.83 -6.55 -18.58
CA GLU A 9 11.64 -7.61 -17.58
C GLU A 9 12.11 -7.16 -16.19
N GLU A 10 13.25 -6.46 -16.11
CA GLU A 10 13.75 -5.90 -14.85
C GLU A 10 12.79 -4.82 -14.30
N CYS A 11 12.20 -4.00 -15.17
CA CYS A 11 11.18 -3.03 -14.77
C CYS A 11 9.94 -3.73 -14.18
N PHE A 12 9.46 -4.81 -14.80
CA PHE A 12 8.29 -5.55 -14.27
C PHE A 12 8.60 -6.26 -12.96
N ALA A 13 9.77 -6.89 -12.85
CA ALA A 13 10.19 -7.54 -11.61
C ALA A 13 10.28 -6.52 -10.46
N ALA A 14 10.86 -5.35 -10.71
CA ALA A 14 10.96 -4.27 -9.72
C ALA A 14 9.56 -3.76 -9.30
N ALA A 15 8.65 -3.58 -10.26
CA ALA A 15 7.27 -3.15 -9.96
C ALA A 15 6.51 -4.20 -9.13
N GLY A 16 6.66 -5.49 -9.48
CA GLY A 16 6.07 -6.59 -8.72
C GLY A 16 6.59 -6.66 -7.28
N ALA A 17 7.91 -6.57 -7.11
CA ALA A 17 8.54 -6.55 -5.78
C ALA A 17 8.09 -5.35 -4.94
N ALA A 18 8.01 -4.16 -5.56
CA ALA A 18 7.53 -2.96 -4.88
C ALA A 18 6.07 -3.09 -4.42
N LEU A 19 5.21 -3.68 -5.25
CA LEU A 19 3.82 -3.93 -4.93
C LEU A 19 3.67 -4.97 -3.80
N ALA A 20 4.38 -6.10 -3.88
CA ALA A 20 4.36 -7.13 -2.85
C ALA A 20 4.79 -6.57 -1.48
N ALA A 21 5.90 -5.83 -1.44
CA ALA A 21 6.37 -5.20 -0.21
C ALA A 21 5.39 -4.13 0.31
N ALA A 22 4.68 -3.42 -0.57
CA ALA A 22 3.64 -2.48 -0.16
C ALA A 22 2.43 -3.19 0.45
N ILE A 23 2.03 -4.34 -0.10
CA ILE A 23 0.97 -5.19 0.44
C ILE A 23 1.36 -5.71 1.82
N GLU A 24 2.54 -6.34 1.97
CA GLU A 24 3.03 -6.83 3.26
C GLU A 24 3.05 -5.73 4.33
N ARG A 25 3.59 -4.55 3.99
CA ARG A 25 3.60 -3.40 4.92
C ARG A 25 2.19 -2.96 5.30
N ARG A 26 1.25 -2.91 4.35
CA ARG A 26 -0.15 -2.56 4.63
C ARG A 26 -0.80 -3.59 5.56
N ASP A 27 -0.49 -4.86 5.35
CA ASP A 27 -1.13 -5.98 6.05
C ASP A 27 -0.59 -6.12 7.48
N ALA A 28 0.68 -5.76 7.70
CA ALA A 28 1.29 -5.65 9.03
C ALA A 28 0.73 -4.48 9.87
N LEU A 29 0.03 -3.52 9.26
CA LEU A 29 -0.53 -2.36 9.97
C LEU A 29 -1.97 -2.62 10.41
N SER A 30 -2.26 -2.20 11.64
CA SER A 30 -3.65 -2.02 12.07
C SER A 30 -4.36 -0.99 11.17
N PRO A 31 -5.70 -1.06 11.04
CA PRO A 31 -6.46 -0.07 10.25
C PRO A 31 -6.14 1.37 10.63
N ARG A 32 -5.94 1.64 11.93
CA ARG A 32 -5.56 2.96 12.44
C ARG A 32 -4.19 3.43 11.94
N GLN A 33 -3.17 2.58 12.03
CA GLN A 33 -1.82 2.93 11.59
C GLN A 33 -1.76 3.11 10.06
N ALA A 34 -2.46 2.27 9.31
CA ALA A 34 -2.59 2.41 7.87
C ALA A 34 -3.31 3.73 7.49
N ALA A 35 -4.33 4.11 8.25
CA ALA A 35 -5.04 5.38 8.06
C ALA A 35 -4.17 6.60 8.34
N GLN A 36 -3.37 6.56 9.41
CA GLN A 36 -2.40 7.62 9.74
C GLN A 36 -1.34 7.74 8.65
N ALA A 37 -0.81 6.62 8.15
CA ALA A 37 0.19 6.61 7.10
C ALA A 37 -0.35 7.14 5.75
N ALA A 38 -1.64 6.93 5.48
CA ALA A 38 -2.29 7.37 4.24
C ALA A 38 -2.84 8.80 4.29
N TRP A 39 -2.93 9.41 5.48
CA TRP A 39 -3.49 10.75 5.65
C TRP A 39 -2.59 11.83 5.05
N ARG A 40 -3.23 12.83 4.42
CA ARG A 40 -2.55 14.00 3.83
C ARG A 40 -3.43 15.26 3.93
N PRO A 41 -2.84 16.46 4.04
CA PRO A 41 -3.59 17.70 4.04
C PRO A 41 -4.51 17.85 2.82
N GLY A 42 -5.75 18.32 3.05
CA GLY A 42 -6.78 18.41 2.01
C GLY A 42 -7.46 17.09 1.64
N GLY A 43 -7.08 15.98 2.29
CA GLY A 43 -7.74 14.69 2.15
C GLY A 43 -8.81 14.40 3.21
N PRO A 44 -9.39 13.18 3.18
CA PRO A 44 -10.32 12.71 4.20
C PRO A 44 -9.67 12.67 5.60
N SER A 45 -10.49 12.71 6.64
CA SER A 45 -9.99 12.54 8.02
C SER A 45 -9.37 11.15 8.23
N VAL A 46 -8.44 11.03 9.18
CA VAL A 46 -7.84 9.74 9.56
C VAL A 46 -8.94 8.71 9.89
N ASP A 47 -9.96 9.11 10.66
CA ASP A 47 -11.07 8.22 11.04
C ASP A 47 -11.87 7.74 9.83
N GLU A 48 -12.03 8.59 8.81
CA GLU A 48 -12.71 8.21 7.58
C GLU A 48 -11.87 7.23 6.74
N ILE A 49 -10.56 7.46 6.67
CA ILE A 49 -9.63 6.53 6.00
C ILE A 49 -9.65 5.18 6.72
N GLU A 50 -9.63 5.18 8.04
CA GLU A 50 -9.72 3.96 8.86
C GLU A 50 -11.02 3.20 8.60
N ARG A 51 -12.18 3.89 8.62
CA ARG A 51 -13.47 3.26 8.29
C ARG A 51 -13.46 2.61 6.90
N ARG A 52 -12.89 3.28 5.90
CA ARG A 52 -12.77 2.75 4.53
C ARG A 52 -11.86 1.52 4.48
N ILE A 53 -10.74 1.53 5.20
CA ILE A 53 -9.81 0.38 5.29
C ILE A 53 -10.49 -0.81 5.96
N THR A 54 -11.18 -0.59 7.08
CA THR A 54 -11.89 -1.64 7.80
C THR A 54 -13.01 -2.24 6.95
N ALA A 55 -13.83 -1.41 6.30
CA ALA A 55 -14.89 -1.87 5.41
C ALA A 55 -14.33 -2.71 4.23
N ARG A 56 -13.21 -2.27 3.65
CA ARG A 56 -12.50 -2.99 2.58
C ARG A 56 -12.07 -4.38 3.06
N ARG A 57 -11.36 -4.47 4.20
CA ARG A 57 -10.87 -5.74 4.76
C ARG A 57 -12.01 -6.72 5.08
N LEU A 58 -13.11 -6.22 5.65
CA LEU A 58 -14.30 -7.04 5.90
C LEU A 58 -14.93 -7.58 4.61
N SER A 59 -14.97 -6.79 3.55
CA SER A 59 -15.54 -7.21 2.25
C SER A 59 -14.66 -8.22 1.49
N GLU A 60 -13.35 -8.19 1.72
CA GLU A 60 -12.38 -9.08 1.07
C GLU A 60 -12.23 -10.43 1.80
N GLY A 61 -13.02 -10.68 2.86
CA GLY A 61 -13.03 -11.95 3.59
C GLY A 61 -11.78 -12.18 4.45
N TRP A 62 -11.08 -11.12 4.83
CA TRP A 62 -9.94 -11.20 5.74
C TRP A 62 -10.43 -11.61 7.14
N GLN A 63 -10.24 -12.88 7.50
CA GLN A 63 -10.37 -13.40 8.87
C GLN A 63 -9.02 -13.37 9.58
#